data_AF-W8AQT7-F1
#
_entry.id   AF-W8AQT7-F1
#
_cell.length_a   1.000
_cell.length_b   1.000
_cell.length_c   1.000
_cell.angle_alpha   90.00
_cell.angle_beta   90.00
_cell.angle_gamma   90.00
#
_symmetry.space_group_name_H-M   'P 1'
#
loop_
_entity.id
_entity.type
_entity.pdbx_description
1 polymer ?
#
loop_
_entity_poly.entity_id
_entity_poly.type
_entity_poly.pdbx_seq_one_letter_code
_entity_poly.pdbx_strand_id
1 'polypeptide(L)'
;QALAEKGDTQAAKIFGDECANILERSINGVLNKNALLYFAYADFEEGRMKYDKVHAMYNKLLSIPDIDPTLAYVQYMKFARRAEGIKSARAVFKKAREDVRSRYHVFVAAALMEYYCSKDKDIAFRIFELGLKRFGGSPEYVMCYIDYLSHLNEDNNTRVLFERVLSSGGLTPTLSVDVWNRFLEFESNIGDLSSIVKVERRRSAVLENLKEYEGKETAQLVDRYKFLDLYPCTSVELRSIGYTENVGIMTNKNALAANANAKPDEPDVEQVVTLPRPDFSQMVPYKPKVNAHPGEHPLAGGTFPQPPALASLCAQLPPPVSFRGPFVSIEMLFDIFNRIKLPDAVPLPVGDHGCDTKLFDLAKSVHWIVDDSICTGDAGSLKRRRMLPGGDDSDEETQTPAPPANDIYRLRQQKRFSK
;
A
#
# COMPACT_ATOMS: atom_id res chain seq x y z
N GLN A 1 -42.73 12.83 -6.10
CA GLN A 1 -42.09 13.75 -7.06
C GLN A 1 -42.68 13.64 -8.46
N ALA A 2 -42.78 12.44 -9.05
CA ALA A 2 -43.30 12.24 -10.41
C ALA A 2 -44.70 12.83 -10.74
N LEU A 3 -45.63 12.90 -9.76
CA LEU A 3 -46.96 13.51 -9.98
C LEU A 3 -46.93 15.05 -9.96
N ALA A 4 -46.11 15.64 -9.09
CA ALA A 4 -45.94 17.09 -9.02
C ALA A 4 -45.21 17.62 -10.27
N GLU A 5 -44.23 16.87 -10.79
CA GLU A 5 -43.54 17.17 -12.05
C GLU A 5 -44.49 17.10 -13.26
N LYS A 6 -45.54 16.27 -13.19
CA LYS A 6 -46.59 16.14 -14.21
C LYS A 6 -47.74 17.16 -14.04
N GLY A 7 -47.61 18.11 -13.11
CA GLY A 7 -48.58 19.19 -12.88
C GLY A 7 -49.73 18.86 -11.93
N ASP A 8 -49.88 17.61 -11.46
CA ASP A 8 -50.91 17.22 -10.51
C ASP A 8 -50.44 17.42 -9.06
N THR A 9 -50.46 18.69 -8.64
CA THR A 9 -50.02 19.12 -7.31
C THR A 9 -50.98 18.69 -6.20
N GLN A 10 -52.27 18.52 -6.50
CA GLN A 10 -53.27 18.12 -5.51
C GLN A 10 -53.16 16.63 -5.17
N ALA A 11 -53.06 15.75 -6.18
CA ALA A 11 -52.84 14.33 -5.93
C ALA A 11 -51.50 14.09 -5.22
N ALA A 12 -50.45 14.82 -5.62
CA ALA A 12 -49.14 14.73 -4.96
C ALA A 12 -49.21 15.07 -3.46
N LYS A 13 -50.02 16.06 -3.07
CA LYS A 13 -50.24 16.40 -1.65
C LYS A 13 -51.00 15.31 -0.91
N ILE A 14 -52.07 14.77 -1.49
CA ILE A 14 -52.89 13.70 -0.88
C ILE A 14 -52.03 12.46 -0.61
N PHE A 15 -51.28 11.98 -1.61
CA PHE A 15 -50.39 10.83 -1.43
C PHE A 15 -49.26 11.11 -0.44
N GLY A 16 -48.76 12.35 -0.37
CA GLY A 16 -47.77 12.74 0.63
C GLY A 16 -48.30 12.70 2.06
N ASP A 17 -49.56 13.10 2.28
CA ASP A 17 -50.23 13.03 3.57
C ASP A 17 -50.61 11.58 3.94
N GLU A 18 -51.02 10.77 2.97
CA GLU A 18 -51.27 9.34 3.17
C GLU A 18 -49.99 8.59 3.55
N CYS A 19 -48.87 8.88 2.88
CA CYS A 19 -47.57 8.30 3.23
C CYS A 19 -47.15 8.67 4.67
N ALA A 20 -47.32 9.95 5.07
CA ALA A 20 -47.08 10.37 6.44
C ALA A 20 -47.95 9.58 7.45
N ASN A 21 -49.23 9.39 7.14
CA ASN A 21 -50.15 8.63 7.99
C ASN A 21 -49.75 7.16 8.11
N ILE A 22 -49.28 6.53 7.04
CA ILE A 22 -48.77 5.14 7.07
C ILE A 22 -47.55 5.03 7.98
N LEU A 23 -46.60 5.96 7.84
CA LEU A 23 -45.39 5.99 8.67
C LEU A 23 -45.72 6.28 10.14
N GLU A 24 -46.65 7.19 10.40
CA GLU A 24 -47.14 7.51 11.75
C GLU A 24 -47.80 6.30 12.42
N ARG A 25 -48.65 5.57 11.70
CA ARG A 25 -49.24 4.32 12.19
C ARG A 25 -48.16 3.27 12.47
N SER A 26 -47.11 3.22 11.65
CA SER A 26 -46.03 2.25 11.79
C SER A 26 -45.24 2.44 13.09
N ILE A 27 -44.95 3.69 13.48
CA ILE A 27 -44.26 4.01 14.74
C ILE A 27 -45.17 3.99 15.97
N ASN A 28 -46.50 4.03 15.78
CA ASN A 28 -47.50 3.92 16.84
C ASN A 28 -48.00 2.50 17.08
N GLY A 29 -47.74 1.58 16.15
CA GLY A 29 -48.20 0.20 16.22
C GLY A 29 -47.20 -0.74 16.91
N VAL A 30 -47.14 -1.97 16.40
CA VAL A 30 -46.29 -3.06 16.96
C VAL A 30 -44.79 -2.75 16.83
N LEU A 31 -44.39 -1.96 15.83
CA LEU A 31 -42.99 -1.63 15.55
C LEU A 31 -42.54 -0.32 16.21
N ASN A 32 -43.14 0.06 17.33
CA ASN A 32 -42.91 1.32 18.02
C ASN A 32 -41.49 1.53 18.58
N LYS A 33 -40.64 0.50 18.61
CA LYS A 33 -39.21 0.57 18.97
C LYS A 33 -38.26 0.52 17.76
N ASN A 34 -38.78 0.34 16.55
CA ASN A 34 -37.95 0.15 15.36
C ASN A 34 -37.35 1.48 14.88
N ALA A 35 -36.06 1.71 15.15
CA ALA A 35 -35.38 2.96 14.82
C ALA A 35 -35.39 3.29 13.31
N LEU A 36 -35.37 2.28 12.43
CA LEU A 36 -35.38 2.50 10.97
C LEU A 36 -36.66 3.22 10.53
N LEU A 37 -37.81 2.84 11.07
CA LEU A 37 -39.09 3.49 10.75
C LEU A 37 -39.13 4.94 11.24
N TYR A 38 -38.56 5.22 12.42
CA TYR A 38 -38.43 6.60 12.90
C TYR A 38 -37.51 7.42 12.01
N PHE A 39 -36.37 6.89 11.57
CA PHE A 39 -35.43 7.61 10.70
C PHE A 39 -36.04 7.87 9.33
N ALA A 40 -36.65 6.85 8.71
CA ALA A 40 -37.31 7.01 7.41
C ALA A 40 -38.45 8.04 7.49
N TYR A 41 -39.22 8.04 8.57
CA TYR A 41 -40.27 9.02 8.76
C TYR A 41 -39.71 10.43 9.05
N ALA A 42 -38.60 10.52 9.79
CA ALA A 42 -37.95 11.80 10.09
C ALA A 42 -37.41 12.44 8.81
N ASP A 43 -36.71 11.67 7.98
CA ASP A 43 -36.20 12.12 6.68
C ASP A 43 -37.36 12.49 5.73
N PHE A 44 -38.48 11.76 5.79
CA PHE A 44 -39.68 12.09 5.01
C PHE A 44 -40.29 13.45 5.41
N GLU A 45 -40.43 13.73 6.70
CA GLU A 45 -40.97 15.02 7.18
C GLU A 45 -39.94 16.16 7.05
N GLU A 46 -38.64 15.88 7.14
CA GLU A 46 -37.57 16.82 6.79
C GLU A 46 -37.67 17.24 5.32
N GLY A 47 -37.90 16.29 4.40
CA GLY A 47 -38.13 16.57 2.98
C GLY A 47 -39.38 17.41 2.70
N ARG A 48 -40.35 17.42 3.64
CA ARG A 48 -41.53 18.28 3.62
C ARG A 48 -41.34 19.60 4.37
N MET A 49 -40.13 19.86 4.87
CA MET A 49 -39.76 21.03 5.66
C MET A 49 -40.55 21.16 6.98
N LYS A 50 -41.04 20.05 7.54
CA LYS A 50 -41.75 20.02 8.83
C LYS A 50 -40.81 19.71 9.99
N TYR A 51 -39.84 20.59 10.23
CA TYR A 51 -38.75 20.34 11.18
C TYR A 51 -39.24 20.13 12.62
N ASP A 52 -40.27 20.86 13.08
CA ASP A 52 -40.86 20.66 14.41
C ASP A 52 -41.36 19.23 14.63
N LYS A 53 -41.93 18.62 13.58
CA LYS A 53 -42.42 17.25 13.63
C LYS A 53 -41.26 16.26 13.71
N VAL A 54 -40.16 16.53 13.01
CA VAL A 54 -38.93 15.73 13.09
C VAL A 54 -38.36 15.74 14.52
N HIS A 55 -38.29 16.90 15.17
CA HIS A 55 -37.90 16.98 16.59
C HIS A 55 -38.81 16.15 17.49
N ALA A 56 -40.14 16.27 17.33
CA ALA A 56 -41.10 15.51 18.11
C ALA A 56 -40.89 14.00 17.96
N MET A 57 -40.60 13.53 16.75
CA MET A 57 -40.36 12.12 16.48
C MET A 57 -39.08 11.58 17.10
N TYR A 58 -37.96 12.31 16.98
CA TYR A 58 -36.71 11.92 17.63
C TYR A 58 -36.86 11.92 19.16
N ASN A 59 -37.48 12.95 19.73
CA ASN A 59 -37.74 13.00 21.18
C ASN A 59 -38.65 11.84 21.63
N LYS A 60 -39.64 11.47 20.81
CA LYS A 60 -40.50 10.32 21.08
C LYS A 60 -39.71 9.01 21.10
N LEU A 61 -38.85 8.77 20.11
CA LEU A 61 -37.98 7.58 20.11
C LEU A 61 -37.09 7.56 21.36
N LEU A 62 -36.46 8.69 21.69
CA LEU A 62 -35.57 8.82 22.85
C LEU A 62 -36.29 8.63 24.20
N SER A 63 -37.59 8.92 24.26
CA SER A 63 -38.42 8.73 25.47
C SER A 63 -38.69 7.26 25.81
N ILE A 64 -38.47 6.34 24.86
CA ILE A 64 -38.64 4.91 25.11
C ILE A 64 -37.48 4.44 26.02
N PRO A 65 -37.74 3.82 27.18
CA PRO A 65 -36.68 3.49 28.15
C PRO A 65 -35.75 2.37 27.66
N ASP A 66 -36.31 1.38 26.98
CA ASP A 66 -35.67 0.12 26.58
C ASP A 66 -35.20 0.15 25.11
N ILE A 67 -34.37 1.15 24.78
CA ILE A 67 -33.64 1.22 23.52
C ILE A 67 -32.20 1.72 23.78
N ASP A 68 -31.29 1.44 22.84
CA ASP A 68 -30.02 2.17 22.77
C ASP A 68 -30.25 3.51 22.06
N PRO A 69 -30.24 4.66 22.76
CA PRO A 69 -30.51 5.95 22.13
C PRO A 69 -29.33 6.46 21.31
N THR A 70 -28.17 5.80 21.36
CA THR A 70 -26.92 6.32 20.76
C THR A 70 -27.08 6.60 19.27
N LEU A 71 -27.62 5.63 18.51
CA LEU A 71 -27.84 5.82 17.07
C LEU A 71 -28.90 6.89 16.79
N ALA A 72 -29.95 6.95 17.62
CA ALA A 72 -30.98 7.98 17.50
C ALA A 72 -30.41 9.38 17.71
N TYR A 73 -29.55 9.60 18.72
CA TYR A 73 -28.85 10.86 18.92
C TYR A 73 -27.91 11.21 17.77
N VAL A 74 -27.19 10.22 17.21
CA VAL A 74 -26.31 10.45 16.05
C VAL A 74 -27.12 10.93 14.85
N GLN A 75 -28.23 10.27 14.52
CA GLN A 75 -29.07 10.70 13.40
C GLN A 75 -29.77 12.04 13.68
N TYR A 76 -30.25 12.24 14.91
CA TYR A 76 -30.87 13.49 15.32
C TYR A 76 -29.91 14.68 15.23
N MET A 77 -28.65 14.49 15.64
CA MET A 77 -27.60 15.50 15.52
C MET A 77 -27.27 15.80 14.05
N LYS A 78 -27.25 14.78 13.18
CA LYS A 78 -27.05 14.97 11.73
C LYS A 78 -28.18 15.79 11.11
N PHE A 79 -29.43 15.48 11.45
CA PHE A 79 -30.60 16.28 11.06
C PHE A 79 -30.46 17.72 11.55
N ALA A 80 -30.28 17.95 12.86
CA ALA A 80 -30.20 19.27 13.45
C ALA A 80 -29.09 20.12 12.81
N ARG A 81 -27.93 19.53 12.52
CA ARG A 81 -26.85 20.20 11.80
C ARG A 81 -27.22 20.54 10.35
N ARG A 82 -27.87 19.62 9.64
CA ARG A 82 -28.20 19.75 8.21
C ARG A 82 -29.35 20.73 7.95
N ALA A 83 -30.37 20.72 8.79
CA ALA A 83 -31.56 21.57 8.64
C ALA A 83 -31.44 22.92 9.36
N GLU A 84 -30.76 22.98 10.52
CA GLU A 84 -30.83 24.14 11.43
C GLU A 84 -29.44 24.69 11.81
N GLY A 85 -28.37 24.03 11.37
CA GLY A 85 -26.99 24.45 11.60
C GLY A 85 -26.37 23.96 12.92
N ILE A 86 -25.12 24.38 13.15
CA ILE A 86 -24.25 23.78 14.17
C ILE A 86 -24.73 24.01 15.61
N LYS A 87 -25.40 25.14 15.89
CA LYS A 87 -25.90 25.46 17.24
C LYS A 87 -26.96 24.45 17.69
N SER A 88 -27.89 24.09 16.80
CA SER A 88 -28.93 23.08 17.10
C SER A 88 -28.30 21.71 17.33
N ALA A 89 -27.33 21.32 16.47
CA ALA A 89 -26.59 20.07 16.63
C ALA A 89 -25.88 19.95 18.00
N ARG A 90 -25.23 21.03 18.46
CA ARG A 90 -24.60 21.08 19.79
C ARG A 90 -25.62 20.94 20.93
N ALA A 91 -26.84 21.47 20.78
CA ALA A 91 -27.91 21.29 21.75
C ALA A 91 -28.37 19.82 21.84
N VAL A 92 -28.46 19.13 20.69
CA VAL A 92 -28.73 17.68 20.65
C VAL A 92 -27.58 16.90 21.30
N PHE A 93 -26.32 17.23 20.99
CA PHE A 93 -25.16 16.59 21.61
C PHE A 93 -25.13 16.76 23.13
N LYS A 94 -25.52 17.94 23.64
CA LYS A 94 -25.67 18.19 25.08
C LYS A 94 -26.65 17.20 25.71
N LYS A 95 -27.85 17.03 25.12
CA LYS A 95 -28.85 16.05 25.59
C LYS A 95 -28.29 14.62 25.56
N ALA A 96 -27.59 14.27 24.49
CA ALA A 96 -27.00 12.93 24.35
C ALA A 96 -25.96 12.61 25.44
N ARG A 97 -25.18 13.61 25.88
CA ARG A 97 -24.20 13.47 26.96
C ARG A 97 -24.83 13.24 28.32
N GLU A 98 -25.98 13.87 28.55
CA GLU A 98 -26.75 13.80 29.81
C GLU A 98 -27.53 12.47 29.92
N ASP A 99 -27.83 11.81 28.80
CA ASP A 99 -28.43 10.48 28.79
C ASP A 99 -27.38 9.40 29.14
N VAL A 100 -27.61 8.69 30.25
CA VAL A 100 -26.70 7.66 30.78
C VAL A 100 -26.61 6.46 29.83
N ARG A 101 -27.67 6.19 29.05
CA ARG A 101 -27.74 5.05 28.10
C ARG A 101 -26.88 5.27 26.85
N SER A 102 -26.46 6.52 26.57
CA SER A 102 -25.64 6.86 25.41
C SER A 102 -24.24 6.24 25.49
N ARG A 103 -23.86 5.53 24.43
CA ARG A 103 -22.53 4.94 24.22
C ARG A 103 -21.58 5.92 23.53
N TYR A 104 -20.31 5.53 23.44
CA TYR A 104 -19.22 6.36 22.92
C TYR A 104 -19.42 6.89 21.50
N HIS A 105 -20.17 6.19 20.63
CA HIS A 105 -20.35 6.55 19.22
C HIS A 105 -20.87 7.98 19.02
N VAL A 106 -21.67 8.51 19.96
CA VAL A 106 -22.17 9.88 19.86
C VAL A 106 -21.06 10.92 20.00
N PHE A 107 -20.03 10.65 20.81
CA PHE A 107 -18.87 11.54 20.95
C PHE A 107 -18.03 11.53 19.67
N VAL A 108 -17.81 10.35 19.08
CA VAL A 108 -17.10 10.20 17.80
C VAL A 108 -17.85 10.96 16.70
N ALA A 109 -19.16 10.75 16.59
CA ALA A 109 -19.98 11.43 15.61
C ALA A 109 -19.97 12.96 15.78
N ALA A 110 -19.99 13.46 17.03
CA ALA A 110 -19.97 14.90 17.31
C ALA A 110 -18.61 15.52 16.98
N ALA A 111 -17.51 14.87 17.35
CA ALA A 111 -16.16 15.33 17.03
C ALA A 111 -15.93 15.38 15.52
N LEU A 112 -16.26 14.31 14.81
CA LEU A 112 -16.14 14.26 13.34
C LEU A 112 -17.06 15.27 12.65
N MET A 113 -18.24 15.54 13.22
CA MET A 113 -19.13 16.58 12.68
C MET A 113 -18.49 17.97 12.78
N GLU A 114 -17.90 18.32 13.93
CA GLU A 114 -17.20 19.61 14.10
C GLU A 114 -15.97 19.70 13.17
N TYR A 115 -15.21 18.62 13.05
CA TYR A 115 -14.05 18.56 12.16
C TYR A 115 -14.45 18.70 10.68
N TYR A 116 -15.41 17.90 10.20
CA TYR A 116 -15.75 17.89 8.77
C TYR A 116 -16.63 19.07 8.35
N CYS A 117 -17.51 19.57 9.22
CA CYS A 117 -18.49 20.61 8.88
C CYS A 117 -18.03 21.99 9.32
N SER A 118 -17.64 22.15 10.58
CA SER A 118 -17.19 23.44 11.14
C SER A 118 -15.73 23.74 10.83
N LYS A 119 -14.95 22.74 10.39
CA LYS A 119 -13.50 22.82 10.17
C LYS A 119 -12.71 23.21 11.42
N ASP A 120 -13.26 22.93 12.60
CA ASP A 120 -12.68 23.28 13.89
C ASP A 120 -12.04 22.04 14.55
N LYS A 121 -10.71 21.94 14.41
CA LYS A 121 -9.92 20.84 14.97
C LYS A 121 -9.87 20.89 16.49
N ASP A 122 -9.86 22.08 17.08
CA ASP A 122 -9.73 22.27 18.52
C ASP A 122 -10.99 21.83 19.26
N ILE A 123 -12.17 22.08 18.69
CA ILE A 123 -13.43 21.58 19.23
C ILE A 123 -13.50 20.06 19.08
N ALA A 124 -13.15 19.52 17.91
CA ALA A 124 -13.13 18.08 17.69
C ALA A 124 -12.19 17.37 18.69
N PHE A 125 -10.98 17.89 18.89
CA PHE A 125 -10.04 17.40 19.90
C PHE A 125 -10.62 17.47 21.32
N ARG A 126 -11.23 18.60 21.70
CA ARG A 126 -11.90 18.74 23.01
C ARG A 126 -13.04 17.74 23.22
N ILE A 127 -13.79 17.40 22.18
CA ILE A 127 -14.86 16.39 22.26
C ILE A 127 -14.27 14.99 22.42
N PHE A 128 -13.19 14.66 21.71
CA PHE A 128 -12.47 13.39 21.90
C PHE A 128 -11.85 13.29 23.30
N GLU A 129 -11.19 14.32 23.80
CA GLU A 129 -10.66 14.35 25.17
C GLU A 129 -11.77 14.19 26.22
N LEU A 130 -12.93 14.81 25.99
CA LEU A 130 -14.09 14.66 26.87
C LEU A 130 -14.63 13.23 26.86
N GLY A 131 -14.75 12.60 25.68
CA GLY A 131 -15.21 11.22 25.57
C GLY A 131 -14.20 10.23 26.15
N LEU A 132 -12.90 10.49 26.03
CA LEU A 132 -11.84 9.64 26.60
C LEU A 132 -11.93 9.53 28.11
N LYS A 133 -12.33 10.59 28.81
CA LYS A 133 -12.57 10.54 30.26
C LYS A 133 -13.67 9.56 30.66
N ARG A 134 -14.67 9.31 29.80
CA ARG A 134 -15.80 8.41 30.09
C ARG A 134 -15.64 7.02 29.47
N PHE A 135 -14.99 6.93 28.31
CA PHE A 135 -14.91 5.73 27.49
C PHE A 135 -13.48 5.27 27.20
N GLY A 136 -12.49 5.75 27.97
CA GLY A 136 -11.07 5.35 27.81
C GLY A 136 -10.79 3.86 28.02
N GLY A 137 -11.69 3.13 28.69
CA GLY A 137 -11.64 1.68 28.81
C GLY A 137 -12.30 0.89 27.67
N SER A 138 -12.81 1.56 26.62
CA SER A 138 -13.32 0.91 25.40
C SER A 138 -12.26 1.00 24.31
N PRO A 139 -11.70 -0.13 23.84
CA PRO A 139 -10.77 -0.15 22.72
C PRO A 139 -11.35 0.51 21.48
N GLU A 140 -12.62 0.28 21.19
CA GLU A 140 -13.28 0.79 19.98
C GLU A 140 -13.38 2.31 19.95
N TYR A 141 -13.61 2.93 21.12
CA TYR A 141 -13.56 4.38 21.24
C TYR A 141 -12.14 4.92 21.02
N VAL A 142 -11.17 4.28 21.65
CA VAL A 142 -9.75 4.63 21.53
C VAL A 142 -9.29 4.53 20.07
N MET A 143 -9.67 3.47 19.36
CA MET A 143 -9.37 3.29 17.93
C MET A 143 -9.92 4.44 17.08
N CYS A 144 -11.18 4.83 17.31
CA CYS A 144 -11.76 5.98 16.59
C CYS A 144 -10.98 7.28 16.85
N TYR A 145 -10.45 7.47 18.06
CA TYR A 145 -9.66 8.65 18.39
C TYR A 145 -8.25 8.60 17.78
N ILE A 146 -7.58 7.45 17.84
CA ILE A 146 -6.29 7.21 17.18
C ILE A 146 -6.42 7.45 15.67
N ASP A 147 -7.45 6.90 15.04
CA ASP A 147 -7.68 7.08 13.61
C ASP A 147 -7.87 8.57 13.29
N TYR A 148 -8.64 9.31 14.09
CA TYR A 148 -8.77 10.76 13.91
C TYR A 148 -7.42 11.49 13.97
N LEU A 149 -6.58 11.25 14.99
CA LEU A 149 -5.27 11.91 15.12
C LEU A 149 -4.30 11.48 14.02
N SER A 150 -4.34 10.22 13.61
CA SER A 150 -3.49 9.69 12.53
C SER A 150 -3.80 10.37 11.20
N HIS A 151 -5.08 10.60 10.89
CA HIS A 151 -5.48 11.35 9.69
C HIS A 151 -5.09 12.84 9.73
N LEU A 152 -4.77 13.39 10.91
CA LEU A 152 -4.23 14.75 11.04
C LEU A 152 -2.71 14.82 10.86
N ASN A 153 -2.04 13.68 10.72
CA ASN A 153 -0.58 13.58 10.69
C ASN A 153 0.08 14.17 11.96
N GLU A 154 -0.60 14.00 13.09
CA GLU A 154 -0.19 14.48 14.41
C GLU A 154 0.54 13.37 15.18
N ASP A 155 1.70 12.96 14.67
CA ASP A 155 2.41 11.75 15.12
C ASP A 155 2.77 11.78 16.61
N ASN A 156 3.29 12.92 17.09
CA ASN A 156 3.64 13.10 18.50
C ASN A 156 2.41 12.97 19.40
N ASN A 157 1.29 13.58 19.02
CA ASN A 157 0.05 13.51 19.78
C ASN A 157 -0.54 12.10 19.76
N THR A 158 -0.42 11.40 18.63
CA THR A 158 -0.86 10.00 18.49
C THR A 158 -0.05 9.08 19.39
N ARG A 159 1.29 9.23 19.44
CA ARG A 159 2.16 8.51 20.40
C ARG A 159 1.77 8.78 21.85
N VAL A 160 1.57 10.05 22.20
CA VAL A 160 1.15 10.45 23.56
C VAL A 160 -0.21 9.83 23.91
N LEU A 161 -1.14 9.75 22.96
CA LEU A 161 -2.43 9.10 23.17
C LEU A 161 -2.28 7.60 23.44
N PHE A 162 -1.47 6.88 22.65
CA PHE A 162 -1.18 5.47 22.88
C PHE A 162 -0.64 5.23 24.28
N GLU A 163 0.41 5.97 24.66
CA GLU A 163 1.03 5.85 25.98
C GLU A 163 0.04 6.15 27.10
N ARG A 164 -0.73 7.24 26.98
CA ARG A 164 -1.71 7.61 28.00
C ARG A 164 -2.79 6.55 28.17
N VAL A 165 -3.31 5.99 27.08
CA VAL A 165 -4.35 4.96 27.16
C VAL A 165 -3.80 3.67 27.77
N LEU A 166 -2.65 3.20 27.31
CA LEU A 166 -2.02 1.97 27.78
C LEU A 166 -1.50 2.07 29.23
N SER A 167 -1.11 3.27 29.69
CA SER A 167 -0.69 3.50 31.08
C SER A 167 -1.83 3.86 32.05
N SER A 168 -3.00 4.27 31.55
CA SER A 168 -4.11 4.72 32.40
C SER A 168 -4.73 3.64 33.28
N GLY A 169 -4.47 2.35 32.98
CA GLY A 169 -5.10 1.22 33.66
C GLY A 169 -6.59 1.04 33.37
N GLY A 170 -7.16 1.82 32.44
CA GLY A 170 -8.58 1.72 32.04
C GLY A 170 -8.92 0.52 31.17
N LEU A 171 -7.91 -0.13 30.57
CA LEU A 171 -8.06 -1.30 29.72
C LEU A 171 -7.60 -2.55 30.45
N THR A 172 -8.38 -3.63 30.34
CA THR A 172 -7.91 -4.95 30.77
C THR A 172 -6.80 -5.44 29.83
N PRO A 173 -5.92 -6.35 30.29
CA PRO A 173 -4.87 -6.91 29.43
C PRO A 173 -5.41 -7.47 28.11
N THR A 174 -6.54 -8.18 28.15
CA THR A 174 -7.24 -8.70 26.97
C THR A 174 -7.68 -7.61 25.98
N LEU A 175 -8.30 -6.53 26.47
CA LEU A 175 -8.80 -5.44 25.64
C LEU A 175 -7.66 -4.55 25.12
N SER A 176 -6.54 -4.49 25.83
CA SER A 176 -5.35 -3.73 25.43
C SER A 176 -4.62 -4.32 24.22
N VAL A 177 -4.82 -5.62 23.91
CA VAL A 177 -4.12 -6.29 22.80
C VAL A 177 -4.37 -5.57 21.48
N ASP A 178 -5.62 -5.17 21.22
CA ASP A 178 -5.98 -4.47 19.99
C ASP A 178 -5.28 -3.11 19.91
N VAL A 179 -5.19 -2.38 21.03
CA VAL A 179 -4.46 -1.11 21.14
C VAL A 179 -2.96 -1.30 20.89
N TRP A 180 -2.36 -2.35 21.44
CA TRP A 180 -0.96 -2.69 21.19
C TRP A 180 -0.68 -3.05 19.74
N ASN A 181 -1.58 -3.81 19.10
CA ASN A 181 -1.44 -4.15 17.68
C ASN A 181 -1.47 -2.88 16.82
N ARG A 182 -2.41 -1.97 17.11
CA ARG A 182 -2.50 -0.68 16.41
C ARG A 182 -1.28 0.20 16.67
N PHE A 183 -0.72 0.16 17.88
CA PHE A 183 0.50 0.91 18.19
C PHE A 183 1.72 0.35 17.43
N LEU A 184 1.85 -0.97 17.33
CA LEU A 184 2.91 -1.60 16.56
C LEU A 184 2.81 -1.26 15.06
N GLU A 185 1.60 -1.28 14.50
CA GLU A 185 1.34 -0.88 13.10
C GLU A 185 1.72 0.60 12.89
N PHE A 186 1.33 1.47 13.82
CA PHE A 186 1.66 2.89 13.78
C PHE A 186 3.19 3.13 13.80
N GLU A 187 3.92 2.52 14.73
CA GLU A 187 5.39 2.66 14.76
C GLU A 187 6.07 2.01 13.55
N SER A 188 5.46 0.98 12.95
CA SER A 188 5.98 0.37 11.73
C SER A 188 5.85 1.29 10.52
N ASN A 189 4.85 2.17 10.49
CA ASN A 189 4.60 3.09 9.38
C ASN A 189 5.44 4.37 9.46
N ILE A 190 5.66 4.92 10.67
CA ILE A 190 6.28 6.24 10.84
C ILE A 190 7.50 6.27 11.78
N GLY A 191 7.76 5.18 12.49
CA GLY A 191 8.81 5.07 13.50
C GLY A 191 10.14 4.58 12.91
N ASP A 192 11.04 4.21 13.82
CA ASP A 192 12.29 3.55 13.48
C ASP A 192 12.32 2.12 14.04
N LEU A 193 13.29 1.32 13.59
CA LEU A 193 13.42 -0.06 14.06
C LEU A 193 13.52 -0.16 15.60
N SER A 194 14.13 0.83 16.23
CA SER A 194 14.29 0.89 17.69
C SER A 194 12.95 1.13 18.40
N SER A 195 12.08 2.00 17.89
CA SER A 195 10.75 2.27 18.45
C SER A 195 9.84 1.05 18.32
N ILE A 196 9.86 0.39 17.15
CA ILE A 196 9.11 -0.85 16.90
C ILE A 196 9.50 -1.92 17.93
N VAL A 197 10.80 -2.19 18.10
CA VAL A 197 11.29 -3.22 19.04
C VAL A 197 10.93 -2.89 20.49
N LYS A 198 10.90 -1.60 20.87
CA LYS A 198 10.46 -1.17 22.22
C LYS A 198 8.98 -1.45 22.45
N VAL A 199 8.12 -1.13 21.48
CA VAL A 199 6.68 -1.40 21.55
C VAL A 199 6.43 -2.90 21.56
N GLU A 200 7.11 -3.65 20.69
CA GLU A 200 7.05 -5.11 20.60
C GLU A 200 7.39 -5.77 21.94
N ARG A 201 8.51 -5.38 22.58
CA ARG A 201 8.88 -5.91 23.91
C ARG A 201 7.82 -5.65 24.98
N ARG A 202 7.22 -4.46 25.00
CA ARG A 202 6.15 -4.11 25.97
C ARG A 202 4.87 -4.89 25.69
N ARG A 203 4.50 -5.03 24.42
CA ARG A 203 3.37 -5.85 23.97
C ARG A 203 3.56 -7.31 24.39
N SER A 204 4.72 -7.90 24.13
CA SER A 204 5.02 -9.29 24.51
C SER A 204 4.88 -9.52 26.02
N ALA A 205 5.34 -8.60 26.87
CA ALA A 205 5.17 -8.71 28.32
C ALA A 205 3.68 -8.73 28.74
N VAL A 206 2.79 -8.07 28.01
CA VAL A 206 1.33 -8.15 28.24
C VAL A 206 0.76 -9.48 27.73
N LEU A 207 1.21 -9.93 26.55
CA LEU A 207 0.77 -11.18 25.92
C LEU A 207 1.21 -12.43 26.67
N GLU A 208 2.39 -12.43 27.30
CA GLU A 208 2.88 -13.54 28.15
C GLU A 208 1.95 -13.83 29.33
N ASN A 209 1.21 -12.82 29.81
CA ASN A 209 0.21 -13.00 30.87
C ASN A 209 -1.11 -13.62 30.35
N LEU A 210 -1.26 -13.78 29.04
CA LEU A 210 -2.44 -14.35 28.39
C LEU A 210 -2.09 -15.75 27.86
N LYS A 211 -2.70 -16.79 28.45
CA LYS A 211 -2.51 -18.20 28.03
C LYS A 211 -2.72 -18.46 26.54
N GLU A 212 -3.53 -17.65 25.88
CA GLU A 212 -3.80 -17.75 24.44
C GLU A 212 -2.56 -17.45 23.57
N TYR A 213 -1.61 -16.69 24.08
CA TYR A 213 -0.43 -16.19 23.36
C TYR A 213 0.90 -16.83 23.79
N GLU A 214 0.87 -17.74 24.78
CA GLU A 214 2.03 -18.48 25.26
C GLU A 214 2.62 -19.36 24.14
N GLY A 215 3.93 -19.24 23.87
CA GLY A 215 4.63 -20.01 22.83
C GLY A 215 4.31 -19.61 21.39
N LYS A 216 3.68 -18.43 21.18
CA LYS A 216 3.31 -17.90 19.85
C LYS A 216 4.17 -16.72 19.42
N GLU A 217 5.41 -16.64 19.84
CA GLU A 217 6.32 -15.50 19.56
C GLU A 217 6.55 -15.34 18.05
N THR A 218 6.73 -16.45 17.34
CA THR A 218 6.92 -16.44 15.88
C THR A 218 5.67 -15.96 15.16
N ALA A 219 4.48 -16.32 15.65
CA ALA A 219 3.22 -15.83 15.10
C ALA A 219 3.03 -14.33 15.36
N GLN A 220 3.43 -13.83 16.53
CA GLN A 220 3.36 -12.39 16.84
C GLN A 220 4.27 -11.56 15.92
N LEU A 221 5.41 -12.11 15.50
CA LEU A 221 6.35 -11.45 14.58
C LEU A 221 5.77 -11.24 13.18
N VAL A 222 4.78 -12.03 12.77
CA VAL A 222 4.07 -11.85 11.50
C VAL A 222 3.42 -10.47 11.43
N ASP A 223 2.85 -9.98 12.54
CA ASP A 223 2.16 -8.68 12.60
C ASP A 223 3.08 -7.48 12.32
N ARG A 224 4.39 -7.65 12.48
CA ARG A 224 5.39 -6.62 12.20
C ARG A 224 5.66 -6.44 10.70
N TYR A 225 5.49 -7.50 9.93
CA TYR A 225 5.81 -7.50 8.49
C TYR A 225 4.59 -7.58 7.59
N LYS A 226 3.41 -7.92 8.15
CA LYS A 226 2.18 -7.95 7.37
C LYS A 226 1.82 -6.55 6.89
N PHE A 227 1.21 -6.47 5.72
CA PHE A 227 0.67 -5.24 5.19
C PHE A 227 -0.62 -5.55 4.46
N LEU A 228 -1.74 -4.99 4.92
CA LEU A 228 -3.07 -5.31 4.43
C LEU A 228 -3.30 -6.84 4.46
N ASP A 229 -3.54 -7.45 3.30
CA ASP A 229 -3.75 -8.88 3.09
C ASP A 229 -2.47 -9.65 2.70
N LEU A 230 -1.31 -9.00 2.73
CA LEU A 230 -0.01 -9.61 2.43
C LEU A 230 0.67 -10.10 3.71
N TYR A 231 1.10 -11.35 3.67
CA TYR A 231 1.78 -12.01 4.78
C TYR A 231 3.16 -12.54 4.33
N PRO A 232 4.15 -12.55 5.23
CA PRO A 232 5.48 -13.10 4.95
C PRO A 232 5.52 -14.63 4.85
N CYS A 233 4.40 -15.31 5.14
CA CYS A 233 4.27 -16.77 5.14
C CYS A 233 3.03 -17.18 4.35
N THR A 234 3.05 -18.40 3.81
CA THR A 234 1.88 -19.03 3.20
C THR A 234 0.80 -19.31 4.25
N SER A 235 -0.45 -19.50 3.79
CA SER A 235 -1.58 -19.81 4.68
C SER A 235 -1.40 -21.12 5.46
N VAL A 236 -0.63 -22.07 4.92
CA VAL A 236 -0.29 -23.33 5.59
C VAL A 236 0.71 -23.07 6.72
N GLU A 237 1.79 -22.35 6.44
CA GLU A 237 2.82 -21.99 7.43
C GLU A 237 2.23 -21.17 8.58
N LEU A 238 1.37 -20.18 8.27
CA LEU A 238 0.68 -19.37 9.28
C LEU A 238 -0.17 -20.24 10.22
N ARG A 239 -0.89 -21.23 9.67
CA ARG A 239 -1.68 -22.17 10.48
C ARG A 239 -0.78 -23.04 11.36
N SER A 240 0.36 -23.49 10.83
CA SER A 240 1.32 -24.33 11.56
C SER A 240 1.97 -23.60 12.74
N ILE A 241 2.24 -22.30 12.63
CA ILE A 241 2.76 -21.49 13.75
C ILE A 241 1.66 -20.96 14.68
N GLY A 242 0.40 -21.34 14.44
CA GLY A 242 -0.73 -20.93 15.27
C GLY A 242 -1.10 -19.44 15.14
N TYR A 243 -0.80 -18.82 13.99
CA TYR A 243 -1.19 -17.44 13.70
C TYR A 243 -2.71 -17.32 13.62
N THR A 244 -3.28 -16.48 14.48
CA THR A 244 -4.67 -16.06 14.45
C THR A 244 -4.72 -14.62 13.97
N GLU A 245 -5.47 -14.38 12.90
CA GLU A 245 -5.64 -13.03 12.39
C GLU A 245 -6.44 -12.19 13.39
N ASN A 246 -5.79 -11.20 14.01
CA ASN A 246 -6.52 -10.14 14.69
C ASN A 246 -7.13 -9.25 13.60
N VAL A 247 -8.36 -9.57 13.22
CA VAL A 247 -9.16 -8.78 12.29
C VAL A 247 -9.45 -7.43 12.95
N GLY A 248 -8.54 -6.48 12.76
CA GLY A 248 -8.76 -5.09 13.06
C GLY A 248 -9.99 -4.59 12.30
N ILE A 249 -10.61 -3.53 12.82
CA ILE A 249 -11.90 -2.97 12.36
C ILE A 249 -11.92 -2.59 10.86
N MET A 250 -10.78 -2.60 10.16
CA MET A 250 -10.67 -2.23 8.74
C MET A 250 -10.88 -3.36 7.72
N THR A 251 -11.06 -4.63 8.12
CA THR A 251 -11.31 -5.74 7.18
C THR A 251 -12.62 -6.47 7.48
N ASN A 252 -13.53 -6.47 6.49
CA ASN A 252 -14.84 -7.12 6.54
C ASN A 252 -14.79 -8.56 7.05
N LYS A 253 -15.49 -8.85 8.15
CA LYS A 253 -15.56 -10.15 8.86
C LYS A 253 -16.20 -11.32 8.08
N ASN A 254 -16.44 -11.24 6.77
CA ASN A 254 -17.32 -12.18 6.06
C ASN A 254 -16.68 -13.15 5.05
N ALA A 255 -15.34 -13.18 4.88
CA ALA A 255 -14.75 -14.01 3.82
C ALA A 255 -14.27 -15.42 4.24
N LEU A 256 -14.06 -15.69 5.53
CA LEU A 256 -13.32 -16.89 5.97
C LEU A 256 -14.19 -18.10 6.40
N ALA A 257 -15.52 -17.97 6.45
CA ALA A 257 -16.40 -19.06 6.87
C ALA A 257 -16.77 -20.07 5.76
N ALA A 258 -16.40 -19.81 4.49
CA ALA A 258 -16.92 -20.58 3.35
C ALA A 258 -16.07 -21.78 2.90
N ASN A 259 -14.84 -21.98 3.42
CA ASN A 259 -13.87 -22.89 2.79
C ASN A 259 -13.49 -24.14 3.61
N ALA A 260 -14.31 -24.56 4.57
CA ALA A 260 -14.00 -25.70 5.44
C ALA A 260 -14.47 -27.08 4.91
N ASN A 261 -15.08 -27.20 3.72
CA ASN A 261 -15.71 -28.44 3.26
C ASN A 261 -15.32 -28.88 1.83
N ALA A 262 -14.03 -29.16 1.60
CA ALA A 262 -13.62 -29.95 0.43
C ALA A 262 -12.65 -31.06 0.86
N LYS A 263 -13.10 -32.32 0.79
CA LYS A 263 -12.28 -33.52 0.94
C LYS A 263 -11.59 -33.86 -0.39
N PRO A 264 -10.36 -34.40 -0.40
CA PRO A 264 -9.77 -35.04 -1.58
C PRO A 264 -9.74 -36.58 -1.43
N ASP A 265 -10.33 -37.30 -2.40
CA ASP A 265 -10.18 -38.75 -2.56
C ASP A 265 -9.28 -39.07 -3.78
N GLU A 266 -8.12 -39.65 -3.47
CA GLU A 266 -7.48 -40.86 -4.05
C GLU A 266 -7.03 -41.01 -5.54
N PRO A 267 -6.06 -41.93 -5.80
CA PRO A 267 -4.97 -41.71 -6.76
C PRO A 267 -4.74 -42.80 -7.84
N ASP A 268 -3.79 -42.49 -8.74
CA ASP A 268 -2.72 -43.34 -9.30
C ASP A 268 -2.89 -44.28 -10.53
N VAL A 269 -1.76 -44.37 -11.25
CA VAL A 269 -1.21 -45.42 -12.13
C VAL A 269 -1.41 -45.36 -13.67
N GLU A 270 -0.25 -45.21 -14.33
CA GLU A 270 0.06 -45.24 -15.76
C GLU A 270 -0.07 -46.63 -16.41
N GLN A 271 -0.38 -46.68 -17.72
CA GLN A 271 -0.05 -47.81 -18.59
C GLN A 271 0.76 -47.36 -19.81
N VAL A 272 1.97 -47.90 -19.91
CA VAL A 272 2.98 -47.62 -20.93
C VAL A 272 2.77 -48.55 -22.14
N VAL A 273 2.66 -47.98 -23.34
CA VAL A 273 2.77 -48.69 -24.62
C VAL A 273 4.03 -48.19 -25.35
N THR A 274 4.97 -49.09 -25.61
CA THR A 274 6.26 -48.82 -26.26
C THR A 274 6.12 -48.74 -27.79
N LEU A 275 5.92 -47.52 -28.30
CA LEU A 275 6.14 -47.21 -29.72
C LEU A 275 7.63 -46.89 -29.97
N PRO A 276 8.18 -47.17 -31.18
CA PRO A 276 9.55 -46.78 -31.54
C PRO A 276 9.71 -45.27 -31.40
N ARG A 277 10.65 -44.82 -30.56
CA ARG A 277 10.91 -43.40 -30.32
C ARG A 277 12.03 -42.90 -31.24
N PRO A 278 11.88 -41.71 -31.84
CA PRO A 278 12.98 -41.08 -32.56
C PRO A 278 14.14 -40.77 -31.60
N ASP A 279 15.37 -40.82 -32.11
CA ASP A 279 16.55 -40.47 -31.32
C ASP A 279 16.58 -38.96 -31.03
N PHE A 280 16.34 -38.60 -29.77
CA PHE A 280 16.33 -37.22 -29.29
C PHE A 280 17.73 -36.70 -28.92
N SER A 281 18.80 -37.50 -29.10
CA SER A 281 20.18 -37.12 -28.76
C SER A 281 20.64 -35.83 -29.46
N GLN A 282 20.02 -35.47 -30.59
CA GLN A 282 20.31 -34.25 -31.35
C GLN A 282 19.25 -33.16 -31.23
N MET A 283 18.17 -33.37 -30.46
CA MET A 283 17.14 -32.36 -30.25
C MET A 283 17.45 -31.49 -29.04
N VAL A 284 17.50 -30.17 -29.23
CA VAL A 284 17.58 -29.22 -28.11
C VAL A 284 16.18 -29.00 -27.54
N PRO A 285 15.94 -29.17 -26.22
CA PRO A 285 14.61 -29.03 -25.64
C PRO A 285 14.06 -27.61 -25.79
N TYR A 286 12.97 -27.47 -26.55
CA TYR A 286 12.17 -26.25 -26.60
C TYR A 286 11.43 -26.07 -25.27
N LYS A 287 11.97 -25.22 -24.38
CA LYS A 287 11.36 -24.86 -23.10
C LYS A 287 11.23 -23.34 -23.01
N PRO A 288 10.14 -22.75 -23.52
CA PRO A 288 9.89 -21.34 -23.35
C PRO A 288 9.71 -21.06 -21.85
N LYS A 289 10.63 -20.29 -21.28
CA LYS A 289 10.53 -19.77 -19.90
C LYS A 289 10.18 -18.29 -19.99
N VAL A 290 9.13 -17.89 -19.28
CA VAL A 290 8.72 -16.48 -19.18
C VAL A 290 9.75 -15.66 -18.40
N ASN A 291 10.37 -16.27 -17.38
CA ASN A 291 11.40 -15.66 -16.55
C ASN A 291 12.65 -16.57 -16.54
N ALA A 292 13.68 -16.19 -17.29
CA ALA A 292 14.97 -16.87 -17.25
C ALA A 292 15.73 -16.51 -15.96
N HIS A 293 16.36 -17.49 -15.32
CA HIS A 293 17.17 -17.23 -14.12
C HIS A 293 18.46 -16.45 -14.48
N PRO A 294 19.00 -15.63 -13.56
CA PRO A 294 20.26 -14.93 -13.79
C PRO A 294 21.39 -15.91 -14.18
N GLY A 295 21.95 -15.77 -15.38
CA GLY A 295 22.97 -16.66 -15.95
C GLY A 295 22.45 -17.64 -17.02
N GLU A 296 21.14 -17.75 -17.23
CA GLU A 296 20.56 -18.42 -18.38
C GLU A 296 20.65 -17.51 -19.63
N HIS A 297 20.82 -18.09 -20.82
CA HIS A 297 20.88 -17.35 -22.09
C HIS A 297 19.56 -17.53 -22.87
N PRO A 298 18.62 -16.56 -22.78
CA PRO A 298 17.35 -16.66 -23.48
C PRO A 298 17.52 -16.32 -24.97
N LEU A 299 16.97 -17.16 -25.84
CA LEU A 299 16.80 -16.90 -27.28
C LEU A 299 15.33 -17.12 -27.67
N ALA A 300 14.94 -16.65 -28.84
CA ALA A 300 13.65 -16.98 -29.43
C ALA A 300 13.57 -18.51 -29.61
N GLY A 301 12.88 -19.20 -28.70
CA GLY A 301 12.95 -20.66 -28.58
C GLY A 301 13.09 -21.23 -27.17
N GLY A 302 13.47 -20.40 -26.19
CA GLY A 302 13.69 -20.82 -24.80
C GLY A 302 15.08 -20.45 -24.29
N THR A 303 15.53 -21.14 -23.24
CA THR A 303 16.86 -20.93 -22.64
C THR A 303 17.86 -21.93 -23.19
N PHE A 304 18.95 -21.44 -23.78
CA PHE A 304 19.98 -22.28 -24.38
C PHE A 304 21.27 -22.19 -23.55
N PRO A 305 22.08 -23.26 -23.50
CA PRO A 305 23.41 -23.16 -22.90
C PRO A 305 24.27 -22.21 -23.74
N GLN A 306 24.88 -21.23 -23.08
CA GLN A 306 25.87 -20.36 -23.71
C GLN A 306 27.05 -21.19 -24.25
N PRO A 307 27.71 -20.78 -25.36
CA PRO A 307 28.89 -21.45 -25.86
C PRO A 307 29.95 -21.65 -24.75
N PRO A 308 30.63 -22.81 -24.67
CA PRO A 308 31.53 -23.13 -23.55
C PRO A 308 32.61 -22.07 -23.28
N ALA A 309 33.13 -21.43 -24.32
CA ALA A 309 34.09 -20.33 -24.20
C ALA A 309 33.49 -19.09 -23.50
N LEU A 310 32.24 -18.75 -23.83
CA LEU A 310 31.53 -17.64 -23.18
C LEU A 310 31.17 -17.99 -21.73
N ALA A 311 30.80 -19.25 -21.47
CA ALA A 311 30.55 -19.74 -20.12
C ALA A 311 31.76 -19.58 -19.20
N SER A 312 32.94 -19.98 -19.70
CA SER A 312 34.20 -19.87 -18.98
C SER A 312 34.56 -18.42 -18.66
N LEU A 313 34.33 -17.50 -19.62
CA LEU A 313 34.56 -16.07 -19.43
C LEU A 313 33.60 -15.49 -18.38
N CYS A 314 32.29 -15.75 -18.49
CA CYS A 314 31.28 -15.27 -17.55
C CYS A 314 31.56 -15.73 -16.11
N ALA A 315 32.09 -16.94 -15.93
CA ALA A 315 32.46 -17.46 -14.60
C ALA A 315 33.67 -16.73 -13.97
N GLN A 316 34.50 -16.07 -14.78
CA GLN A 316 35.66 -15.30 -14.32
C GLN A 316 35.33 -13.83 -14.06
N LEU A 317 34.19 -13.34 -14.55
CA LEU A 317 33.76 -11.96 -14.37
C LEU A 317 33.02 -11.78 -13.03
N PRO A 318 33.13 -10.59 -12.39
CA PRO A 318 32.33 -10.28 -11.22
C PRO A 318 30.83 -10.24 -11.57
N PRO A 319 29.93 -10.43 -10.57
CA PRO A 319 28.49 -10.39 -10.79
C PRO A 319 28.05 -9.12 -11.52
N PRO A 320 27.03 -9.18 -12.40
CA PRO A 320 26.58 -8.03 -13.20
C PRO A 320 26.22 -6.79 -12.35
N VAL A 321 25.70 -7.00 -11.14
CA VAL A 321 25.34 -5.95 -10.17
C VAL A 321 26.54 -5.16 -9.63
N SER A 322 27.76 -5.67 -9.81
CA SER A 322 28.99 -5.01 -9.38
C SER A 322 29.45 -3.91 -10.35
N PHE A 323 28.94 -3.88 -11.59
CA PHE A 323 29.30 -2.87 -12.57
C PHE A 323 28.41 -1.63 -12.45
N ARG A 324 29.00 -0.48 -12.08
CA ARG A 324 28.29 0.80 -11.87
C ARG A 324 28.45 1.79 -13.02
N GLY A 325 28.73 1.27 -14.23
CA GLY A 325 28.91 2.07 -15.43
C GLY A 325 30.29 2.71 -15.57
N PRO A 326 30.51 3.50 -16.65
CA PRO A 326 29.53 3.88 -17.69
C PRO A 326 29.12 2.69 -18.57
N PHE A 327 27.84 2.61 -18.93
CA PHE A 327 27.32 1.54 -19.80
C PHE A 327 27.68 1.82 -21.25
N VAL A 328 28.10 0.77 -21.97
CA VAL A 328 28.43 0.85 -23.40
C VAL A 328 27.13 0.90 -24.21
N SER A 329 27.08 1.73 -25.26
CA SER A 329 25.99 1.70 -26.22
C SER A 329 26.01 0.36 -26.97
N ILE A 330 25.04 -0.49 -26.65
CA ILE A 330 24.95 -1.86 -27.18
C ILE A 330 24.77 -1.83 -28.70
N GLU A 331 24.00 -0.88 -29.23
CA GLU A 331 23.77 -0.75 -30.67
C GLU A 331 25.04 -0.40 -31.44
N MET A 332 25.81 0.58 -30.96
CA MET A 332 27.09 0.94 -31.58
C MET A 332 28.10 -0.21 -31.50
N LEU A 333 28.09 -0.98 -30.41
CA LEU A 333 28.94 -2.16 -30.26
C LEU A 333 28.56 -3.26 -31.25
N PHE A 334 27.25 -3.49 -31.47
CA PHE A 334 26.77 -4.44 -32.47
C PHE A 334 27.14 -4.01 -33.89
N ASP A 335 27.02 -2.72 -34.22
CA ASP A 335 27.45 -2.19 -35.52
C ASP A 335 28.94 -2.41 -35.76
N ILE A 336 29.76 -2.26 -34.73
CA ILE A 336 31.19 -2.57 -34.79
C ILE A 336 31.40 -4.07 -35.03
N PHE A 337 30.74 -4.95 -34.27
CA PHE A 337 30.88 -6.41 -34.44
C PHE A 337 30.43 -6.88 -35.82
N ASN A 338 29.35 -6.31 -36.36
CA ASN A 338 28.86 -6.65 -37.70
C ASN A 338 29.84 -6.24 -38.82
N ARG A 339 30.67 -5.22 -38.58
CA ARG A 339 31.67 -4.72 -39.55
C ARG A 339 33.06 -5.33 -39.35
N ILE A 340 33.30 -6.03 -38.24
CA ILE A 340 34.58 -6.68 -37.96
C ILE A 340 34.74 -7.92 -38.84
N LYS A 341 35.84 -7.94 -39.62
CA LYS A 341 36.30 -9.16 -40.30
C LYS A 341 37.30 -9.87 -39.42
N LEU A 342 36.93 -11.05 -38.93
CA LEU A 342 37.84 -11.91 -38.19
C LEU A 342 38.78 -12.64 -39.17
N PRO A 343 40.07 -12.82 -38.84
CA PRO A 343 40.98 -13.65 -39.63
C PRO A 343 40.51 -15.11 -39.68
N ASP A 344 40.74 -15.79 -40.80
CA ASP A 344 40.35 -17.20 -41.00
C ASP A 344 41.06 -18.19 -40.06
N ALA A 345 42.15 -17.77 -39.41
CA ALA A 345 42.87 -18.54 -38.41
C ALA A 345 42.98 -17.76 -37.10
N VAL A 346 42.62 -18.42 -35.99
CA VAL A 346 42.77 -17.88 -34.64
C VAL A 346 44.27 -17.72 -34.34
N PRO A 347 44.75 -16.50 -34.00
CA PRO A 347 46.14 -16.31 -33.62
C PRO A 347 46.44 -17.15 -32.37
N LEU A 348 47.44 -18.03 -32.45
CA LEU A 348 47.91 -18.77 -31.29
C LEU A 348 48.53 -17.79 -30.28
N PRO A 349 48.12 -17.80 -29.00
CA PRO A 349 48.70 -16.91 -28.00
C PRO A 349 50.15 -17.33 -27.74
N VAL A 350 51.10 -16.52 -28.19
CA VAL A 350 52.53 -16.74 -27.92
C VAL A 350 52.90 -15.97 -26.64
N GLY A 351 52.86 -16.67 -25.49
CA GLY A 351 53.37 -16.17 -24.21
C GLY A 351 52.65 -16.75 -23.00
N ASP A 352 53.42 -17.07 -21.96
CA ASP A 352 53.01 -17.78 -20.72
C ASP A 352 51.85 -17.13 -19.92
N HIS A 353 51.44 -15.91 -20.27
CA HIS A 353 50.34 -15.19 -19.63
C HIS A 353 49.28 -14.64 -20.60
N GLY A 354 49.21 -15.15 -21.83
CA GLY A 354 48.02 -15.01 -22.69
C GLY A 354 47.59 -13.59 -23.06
N CYS A 355 48.46 -12.58 -22.94
CA CYS A 355 48.13 -11.22 -23.37
C CYS A 355 49.39 -10.49 -23.87
N ASP A 356 49.76 -10.75 -25.13
CA ASP A 356 50.76 -9.91 -25.80
C ASP A 356 50.10 -8.55 -26.08
N THR A 357 50.66 -7.48 -25.52
CA THR A 357 50.13 -6.11 -25.65
C THR A 357 50.06 -5.62 -27.10
N LYS A 358 50.72 -6.34 -28.01
CA LYS A 358 50.68 -6.14 -29.47
C LYS A 358 49.40 -6.65 -30.14
N LEU A 359 48.54 -7.41 -29.46
CA LEU A 359 47.22 -7.78 -30.02
C LEU A 359 46.37 -6.55 -30.37
N PHE A 360 46.54 -5.45 -29.63
CA PHE A 360 45.87 -4.17 -29.92
C PHE A 360 46.52 -3.39 -31.06
N ASP A 361 47.77 -3.68 -31.45
CA ASP A 361 48.36 -3.12 -32.67
C ASP A 361 47.74 -3.78 -33.92
N LEU A 362 47.29 -5.04 -33.82
CA LEU A 362 46.54 -5.72 -34.90
C LEU A 362 45.16 -5.08 -35.15
N ALA A 363 44.58 -4.36 -34.18
CA ALA A 363 43.37 -3.58 -34.39
C ALA A 363 43.55 -2.43 -35.42
N LYS A 364 44.79 -2.06 -35.77
CA LYS A 364 45.08 -1.18 -36.93
C LYS A 364 44.87 -1.86 -38.28
N SER A 365 44.85 -3.20 -38.33
CA SER A 365 44.74 -3.99 -39.56
C SER A 365 43.30 -4.37 -39.94
N VAL A 366 42.33 -4.15 -39.03
CA VAL A 366 40.91 -4.11 -39.39
C VAL A 366 40.73 -2.88 -40.26
N HIS A 367 40.70 -3.07 -41.58
CA HIS A 367 40.39 -2.01 -42.52
C HIS A 367 38.95 -1.57 -42.24
N TRP A 368 38.80 -0.51 -41.45
CA TRP A 368 37.53 0.15 -41.21
C TRP A 368 37.01 0.66 -42.55
N ILE A 369 35.95 0.04 -43.07
CA ILE A 369 35.16 0.68 -44.13
C ILE A 369 34.39 1.79 -43.41
N VAL A 370 34.99 2.98 -43.38
CA VAL A 370 34.31 4.20 -42.95
C VAL A 370 33.40 4.59 -44.11
N ASP A 371 32.17 4.09 -44.08
CA ASP A 371 31.09 4.70 -44.86
C ASP A 371 30.61 5.92 -44.05
N ASP A 372 31.10 7.10 -44.43
CA ASP A 372 30.93 8.39 -43.75
C ASP A 372 29.49 8.96 -43.91
N SER A 373 28.56 8.10 -44.31
CA SER A 373 27.22 8.44 -44.81
C SER A 373 26.08 8.02 -43.86
N ILE A 374 26.38 7.35 -42.74
CA ILE A 374 25.37 6.93 -41.74
C ILE A 374 25.45 7.76 -40.44
N CYS A 375 26.48 8.60 -40.28
CA CYS A 375 26.68 9.44 -39.09
C CYS A 375 26.17 10.89 -39.24
N THR A 376 25.20 11.14 -40.13
CA THR A 376 24.41 12.38 -40.14
C THR A 376 23.01 12.10 -39.60
N GLY A 377 22.96 11.75 -38.33
CA GLY A 377 21.76 11.66 -37.51
C GLY A 377 22.04 12.30 -36.15
N ASP A 378 21.88 13.61 -36.11
CA ASP A 378 21.69 14.43 -34.91
C ASP A 378 22.73 14.31 -33.77
N ALA A 379 23.99 14.62 -34.08
CA ALA A 379 24.93 15.13 -33.09
C ALA A 379 25.95 16.04 -33.78
N GLY A 380 25.99 17.31 -33.38
CA GLY A 380 26.77 18.37 -34.00
C GLY A 380 28.24 18.00 -34.25
N SER A 381 28.65 18.14 -35.51
CA SER A 381 30.03 17.99 -35.98
C SER A 381 30.94 19.06 -35.35
N LEU A 382 31.74 18.70 -34.35
CA LEU A 382 32.88 19.51 -33.91
C LEU A 382 34.09 19.19 -34.79
N LYS A 383 34.20 19.88 -35.91
CA LYS A 383 35.44 19.99 -36.68
C LYS A 383 36.55 20.52 -35.76
N ARG A 384 37.62 19.73 -35.55
CA ARG A 384 38.87 20.20 -34.95
C ARG A 384 39.41 21.36 -35.78
N ARG A 385 39.24 22.60 -35.31
CA ARG A 385 39.89 23.78 -35.89
C ARG A 385 41.32 23.86 -35.37
N ARG A 386 42.27 23.84 -36.32
CA ARG A 386 43.70 24.07 -36.12
C ARG A 386 43.89 25.52 -35.67
N MET A 387 44.53 25.73 -34.51
CA MET A 387 44.83 27.06 -33.95
C MET A 387 45.84 27.82 -34.83
N LEU A 388 45.52 29.08 -35.15
CA LEU A 388 46.44 30.14 -35.60
C LEU A 388 46.23 31.34 -34.66
N PRO A 389 47.27 32.12 -34.32
CA PRO A 389 47.21 33.09 -33.24
C PRO A 389 46.70 34.45 -33.71
N GLY A 390 45.73 35.01 -32.98
CA GLY A 390 45.34 36.43 -33.06
C GLY A 390 43.84 36.64 -33.17
N GLY A 391 43.27 37.37 -32.20
CA GLY A 391 41.91 37.92 -32.27
C GLY A 391 41.17 37.86 -30.94
N ASP A 392 40.83 39.04 -30.42
CA ASP A 392 40.09 39.33 -29.20
C ASP A 392 38.64 38.79 -29.17
N ASP A 393 38.12 38.72 -27.93
CA ASP A 393 36.72 38.71 -27.49
C ASP A 393 35.78 37.54 -27.84
N SER A 394 35.33 36.83 -26.80
CA SER A 394 33.91 36.74 -26.37
C SER A 394 33.68 35.48 -25.52
N ASP A 395 33.25 35.69 -24.28
CA ASP A 395 32.79 34.67 -23.34
C ASP A 395 31.55 33.93 -23.87
N GLU A 396 31.67 32.64 -24.16
CA GLU A 396 30.63 31.64 -23.91
C GLU A 396 31.29 30.28 -23.61
N GLU A 397 31.49 29.98 -22.33
CA GLU A 397 31.87 28.64 -21.88
C GLU A 397 30.71 27.66 -22.18
N THR A 398 30.80 26.96 -23.31
CA THR A 398 30.00 25.76 -23.53
C THR A 398 30.49 24.70 -22.55
N GLN A 399 29.75 24.45 -21.47
CA GLN A 399 30.08 23.42 -20.49
C GLN A 399 30.25 22.07 -21.19
N THR A 400 31.50 21.62 -21.32
CA THR A 400 31.78 20.23 -21.70
C THR A 400 31.17 19.33 -20.63
N PRO A 401 30.30 18.37 -20.99
CA PRO A 401 29.66 17.51 -20.01
C PRO A 401 30.73 16.79 -19.20
N ALA A 402 30.62 16.89 -17.87
CA ALA A 402 31.56 16.24 -16.95
C ALA A 402 31.61 14.74 -17.25
N PRO A 403 32.80 14.13 -17.31
CA PRO A 403 32.90 12.71 -17.59
C PRO A 403 32.17 11.88 -16.53
N PRO A 404 31.66 10.69 -16.91
CA PRO A 404 31.00 9.78 -15.97
C PRO A 404 31.88 9.55 -14.74
N ALA A 405 31.29 9.70 -13.54
CA ALA A 405 32.02 9.67 -12.27
C ALA A 405 32.86 8.39 -12.06
N ASN A 406 32.49 7.28 -12.71
CA ASN A 406 33.15 5.97 -12.62
C ASN A 406 33.84 5.54 -13.92
N ASP A 407 34.39 6.46 -14.71
CA ASP A 407 35.14 6.11 -15.92
C ASP A 407 36.49 5.45 -15.60
N ILE A 408 36.46 4.11 -15.45
CA ILE A 408 37.62 3.27 -15.14
C ILE A 408 38.72 3.38 -16.20
N TYR A 409 38.36 3.60 -17.47
CA TYR A 409 39.33 3.72 -18.56
C TYR A 409 40.15 5.01 -18.41
N ARG A 410 39.48 6.13 -18.13
CA ARG A 410 40.14 7.42 -17.89
C ARG A 410 40.99 7.41 -16.62
N LEU A 411 40.50 6.80 -15.54
CA LEU A 411 41.26 6.60 -14.30
C LEU A 411 42.51 5.75 -14.52
N ARG A 412 42.45 4.71 -15.36
CA ARG A 412 43.61 3.87 -15.72
C ARG A 412 44.60 4.61 -16.62
N GLN A 413 44.14 5.44 -17.55
CA GLN A 413 45.03 6.27 -18.37
C GLN A 413 45.77 7.30 -17.52
N GLN A 414 45.08 8.01 -16.62
CA GLN A 414 45.71 8.98 -15.72
C GLN A 414 46.77 8.33 -14.82
N LYS A 415 46.53 7.10 -14.33
CA LYS A 415 47.52 6.33 -13.57
C LYS A 415 48.74 5.89 -14.39
N ARG A 416 48.61 5.69 -15.72
CA ARG A 416 49.75 5.34 -16.59
C ARG A 416 50.68 6.53 -16.88
N PHE A 417 50.14 7.73 -16.94
CA PHE A 417 50.93 8.96 -17.16
C PHE A 417 51.52 9.55 -15.86
N SER A 418 51.12 9.03 -14.70
CA SER A 418 51.58 9.51 -13.39
C SER A 418 52.76 8.68 -12.82
N LYS A 419 53.55 8.04 -13.68
CA LYS A 419 54.79 7.34 -13.28
C LYS A 419 56.00 7.99 -13.92
#